data_AF-A0A158KZE9-F1
#
_entry.id   AF-A0A158KZE9-F1
#
_cell.length_a   1.000
_cell.length_b   1.000
_cell.length_c   1.000
_cell.angle_alpha   90.00
_cell.angle_beta   90.00
_cell.angle_gamma   90.00
#
_symmetry.space_group_name_H-M   'P 1'
#
loop_
_entity.id
_entity.type
_entity.pdbx_description
1 polymer ?
#
loop_
_entity_poly.entity_id
_entity_poly.type
_entity_poly.pdbx_seq_one_letter_code
_entity_poly.pdbx_strand_id
1 'polypeptide(L)' 'MAFAKVFFDDGKPMAAICHGPWTIIETGAAHGGRMTSWPALKTDLKNAGADREDPEVVVDQDLPAMASS' A
#
# COMPACT_ATOMS: atom_id res chain seq x y z
N MET A 1 10.18 -8.39 5.74
CA MET A 1 10.60 -7.00 5.46
C MET A 1 10.69 -6.16 6.76
N ALA A 2 11.83 -6.17 7.47
CA ALA A 2 11.93 -5.48 8.77
C ALA A 2 12.03 -3.93 8.64
N PHE A 3 12.76 -3.44 7.63
CA PHE A 3 12.94 -2.01 7.41
C PHE A 3 11.62 -1.29 7.07
N ALA A 4 10.86 -1.76 6.07
CA ALA A 4 9.59 -1.14 5.69
C ALA A 4 8.51 -1.26 6.78
N LYS A 5 8.50 -2.37 7.53
CA LYS A 5 7.53 -2.61 8.60
C LYS A 5 7.63 -1.59 9.73
N VAL A 6 8.84 -1.14 10.09
CA VAL A 6 9.02 -0.15 11.17
C VAL A 6 8.35 1.20 10.86
N PHE A 7 8.18 1.56 9.59
CA PHE A 7 7.48 2.79 9.22
C PHE A 7 5.99 2.68 9.52
N PHE A 8 5.39 1.52 9.25
CA PHE A 8 3.98 1.27 9.60
C PHE A 8 3.79 1.19 11.12
N ASP A 9 4.68 0.49 11.82
CA ASP A 9 4.60 0.34 13.28
C ASP A 9 4.78 1.69 14.01
N ASP A 10 5.63 2.57 13.48
CA ASP A 10 5.88 3.91 14.03
C ASP A 10 4.87 4.98 13.53
N GLY A 11 3.91 4.61 12.68
CA GLY A 11 2.96 5.57 12.07
C GLY A 11 3.62 6.60 11.14
N LYS A 12 4.80 6.28 10.58
CA LYS A 12 5.56 7.16 9.69
C LYS A 12 4.98 7.11 8.27
N PRO A 13 4.77 8.26 7.62
CA PRO A 13 4.33 8.30 6.23
C PRO A 13 5.28 7.55 5.28
N MET A 14 4.71 6.79 4.37
CA MET A 14 5.35 6.11 3.25
C MET A 14 4.67 6.48 1.95
N ALA A 15 5.42 6.43 0.84
CA ALA A 15 4.88 6.60 -0.50
C ALA A 15 5.35 5.44 -1.37
N ALA A 16 4.45 4.87 -2.16
CA ALA A 16 4.70 3.73 -3.02
C ALA A 16 4.08 3.95 -4.39
N ILE A 17 4.88 3.84 -5.44
CA ILE A 17 4.45 4.18 -6.81
C ILE A 17 4.64 2.97 -7.72
N CYS A 18 3.70 2.76 -8.64
CA CYS A 18 3.75 1.71 -9.66
C CYS A 18 3.77 0.29 -9.04
N HIS A 19 4.95 -0.29 -8.82
CA HIS A 19 5.14 -1.61 -8.18
C HIS A 19 5.54 -1.51 -6.70
N GLY A 20 5.83 -0.30 -6.20
CA GLY A 20 6.15 -0.06 -4.78
C GLY A 20 5.16 -0.68 -3.77
N PRO A 21 3.84 -0.72 -4.05
CA PRO A 21 2.86 -1.33 -3.15
C PRO A 21 3.14 -2.81 -2.81
N TRP A 22 3.91 -3.55 -3.61
CA TRP A 22 4.33 -4.91 -3.24
C TRP A 22 5.07 -4.95 -1.90
N THR A 23 5.89 -3.94 -1.63
CA THR A 23 6.62 -3.84 -0.35
C THR A 23 5.64 -3.70 0.82
N ILE A 24 4.50 -3.04 0.62
CA ILE A 24 3.44 -2.87 1.61
C ILE A 24 2.66 -4.17 1.82
N ILE A 25 2.44 -4.93 0.75
CA ILE A 25 1.87 -6.28 0.83
C ILE A 25 2.77 -7.19 1.69
N GLU A 26 4.08 -7.18 1.43
CA GLU A 26 5.07 -8.02 2.13
C GLU A 26 5.28 -7.65 3.61
N THR A 27 4.83 -6.47 4.06
CA THR A 27 4.82 -6.11 5.49
C THR A 27 3.53 -6.56 6.20
N GLY A 28 2.53 -7.02 5.45
CA GLY A 28 1.18 -7.30 5.97
C GLY A 28 0.35 -6.05 6.27
N ALA A 29 0.89 -4.86 6.01
CA ALA A 29 0.21 -3.60 6.30
C ALA A 29 -0.89 -3.26 5.28
N ALA A 30 -0.99 -3.99 4.16
CA ALA A 30 -1.97 -3.71 3.12
C ALA A 30 -3.43 -4.00 3.55
N HIS A 31 -3.65 -4.85 4.55
CA HIS A 31 -4.99 -5.30 4.93
C HIS A 31 -5.84 -4.15 5.50
N GLY A 32 -7.01 -3.92 4.90
CA GLY A 32 -7.94 -2.85 5.29
C GLY A 32 -7.47 -1.43 4.95
N GLY A 33 -6.32 -1.29 4.29
CA GLY A 33 -5.81 0.00 3.82
C GLY A 33 -6.30 0.31 2.41
N ARG A 34 -6.59 1.59 2.13
CA ARG A 34 -6.94 2.08 0.79
C ARG A 34 -5.68 2.35 -0.02
N MET A 35 -5.61 1.82 -1.23
CA MET A 35 -4.45 2.01 -2.11
C MET A 35 -4.76 1.83 -3.60
N THR A 36 -3.85 2.33 -4.43
CA THR A 36 -3.80 2.11 -5.87
C THR A 36 -2.44 1.50 -6.23
N SER A 37 -2.29 1.03 -7.47
CA SER A 37 -1.03 0.48 -7.98
C SER A 37 -1.04 0.41 -9.50
N TRP A 38 0.11 0.05 -10.07
CA TRP A 38 0.17 -0.44 -11.43
C TRP A 38 -0.85 -1.58 -11.64
N PRO A 39 -1.55 -1.65 -12.79
CA PRO A 39 -2.63 -2.61 -13.01
C PRO A 39 -2.26 -4.08 -12.77
N ALA A 40 -1.00 -4.46 -12.99
CA ALA A 40 -0.52 -5.82 -12.76
C ALA A 40 -0.66 -6.28 -11.30
N LEU A 41 -0.54 -5.36 -10.32
CA LEU A 41 -0.61 -5.67 -8.88
C LEU A 41 -2.06 -5.75 -8.35
N LYS A 42 -3.08 -5.63 -9.22
CA LYS A 42 -4.50 -5.62 -8.83
C LYS A 42 -4.88 -6.82 -7.98
N THR A 43 -4.50 -8.00 -8.46
CA THR A 43 -4.85 -9.27 -7.84
C THR A 43 -4.10 -9.42 -6.52
N ASP A 44 -2.84 -9.03 -6.48
CA ASP A 44 -2.01 -9.14 -5.27
C ASP A 44 -2.52 -8.22 -4.15
N LEU A 45 -2.87 -6.98 -4.47
CA LEU A 45 -3.49 -6.05 -3.53
C LEU A 45 -4.82 -6.59 -2.97
N LYS A 46 -5.67 -7.13 -3.85
CA LYS A 46 -6.93 -7.72 -3.44
C LYS A 46 -6.72 -8.94 -2.53
N ASN A 47 -5.74 -9.79 -2.86
CA ASN A 47 -5.40 -10.96 -2.05
C ASN A 47 -4.79 -10.58 -0.70
N ALA A 48 -4.09 -9.45 -0.62
CA ALA A 48 -3.59 -8.88 0.61
C ALA A 48 -4.70 -8.24 1.47
N GLY A 49 -5.94 -8.15 0.95
CA GLY A 49 -7.08 -7.55 1.64
C GLY A 49 -7.06 -6.03 1.63
N ALA A 50 -6.39 -5.40 0.66
CA ALA A 50 -6.44 -3.96 0.47
C ALA A 50 -7.74 -3.52 -0.21
N ASP A 51 -8.25 -2.37 0.21
CA ASP A 51 -9.37 -1.69 -0.45
C ASP A 51 -8.82 -0.93 -1.65
N ARG A 52 -8.73 -1.62 -2.78
CA ARG A 52 -8.21 -1.02 -4.01
C ARG A 52 -9.19 0.02 -4.55
N GLU A 53 -8.68 1.22 -4.75
CA GLU A 53 -9.31 2.25 -5.59
C GLU A 53 -8.51 2.41 -6.90
N ASP A 54 -9.15 2.87 -7.98
CA ASP A 54 -8.51 3.14 -9.28
C ASP A 54 -8.30 4.65 -9.60
N PRO A 55 -8.03 5.56 -8.64
CA PRO A 55 -7.58 6.91 -8.95
C PRO A 55 -6.06 6.94 -9.21
N GLU A 56 -5.62 8.00 -9.87
CA GLU A 56 -4.20 8.26 -10.17
C GLU A 56 -3.34 8.33 -8.89
N VAL A 57 -3.93 8.79 -7.76
CA VAL A 57 -3.31 8.87 -6.43
C VAL A 57 -4.34 8.52 -5.35
N VAL A 58 -3.95 7.70 -4.38
CA VAL A 58 -4.68 7.44 -3.13
C VAL A 58 -3.84 7.91 -1.96
N VAL A 59 -4.43 8.74 -1.09
CA VAL A 59 -3.87 9.09 0.21
C VAL A 59 -4.77 8.49 1.27
N ASP A 60 -4.26 7.47 1.97
CA ASP A 60 -4.94 6.96 3.15
C ASP A 60 -4.44 7.69 4.40
N GLN A 61 -5.35 8.02 5.30
CA GLN A 61 -5.03 8.65 6.59
C GLN A 61 -4.95 7.62 7.71
N ASP A 62 -5.58 6.47 7.53
CA ASP A 62 -5.59 5.35 8.47
C ASP A 62 -4.45 4.37 8.20
N LEU A 63 -3.97 4.33 6.95
CA LEU A 63 -2.70 3.73 6.57
C LEU A 63 -1.72 4.86 6.24
N PRO A 64 -0.53 4.97 6.88
CA PRO A 64 0.43 6.01 6.55
C PRO A 64 1.16 5.67 5.23
N ALA A 65 0.41 5.40 4.17
CA ALA A 65 0.91 5.14 2.83
C ALA A 65 0.12 5.92 1.78
N MET A 66 0.84 6.66 0.96
CA MET A 66 0.34 7.16 -0.32
C MET A 66 0.69 6.16 -1.41
N ALA A 67 -0.27 5.85 -2.26
CA ALA A 67 -0.03 5.03 -3.44
C ALA A 67 -0.42 5.79 -4.71
N SER A 68 0.36 5.67 -5.78
CA SER A 68 -0.02 6.16 -7.11
C SER A 68 0.16 5.06 -8.16
N SER A 69 -0.73 5.06 -9.16
CA SER A 69 -0.71 4.10 -10.27
C SER A 69 0.55 4.22 -11.12
#